data_AF-A0A9X3WLB9-F1
#
_entry.id   AF-A0A9X3WLB9-F1
#
_cell.length_a   1.000
_cell.length_b   1.000
_cell.length_c   1.000
_cell.angle_alpha   90.00
_cell.angle_beta   90.00
_cell.angle_gamma   90.00
#
_symmetry.space_group_name_H-M   'P 1'
#
loop_
_entity.id
_entity.type
_entity.pdbx_description
1 polymer ?
#
loop_
_entity_poly.entity_id
_entity_poly.type
_entity_poly.pdbx_seq_one_letter_code
_entity_poly.pdbx_strand_id
1 'polypeptide(L)'
;MDFILFGLFALMGGCLLIGLSRKEKKWIGGIGGLMALVFIVVSQIIKLQTGFYGEWSQEVSETVGQWVVPCFLVLGIYLLGMINYRWIKAALNKELWVKWLLLGLDILFSLVYIWFGGFVLFIVAFTYFPFAP
;
A
#
# COMPACT_ATOMS: atom_id res chain seq x y z
N MET A 1 -9.13 -9.93 -5.78
CA MET A 1 -7.84 -9.29 -5.45
C MET A 1 -8.00 -7.85 -4.98
N ASP A 2 -8.60 -6.94 -5.74
CA ASP A 2 -8.63 -5.50 -5.37
C ASP A 2 -9.28 -5.22 -4.01
N PHE A 3 -10.40 -5.87 -3.68
CA PHE A 3 -11.03 -5.74 -2.37
C PHE A 3 -10.15 -6.25 -1.22
N ILE A 4 -9.32 -7.28 -1.49
CA ILE A 4 -8.35 -7.79 -0.52
C ILE A 4 -7.24 -6.75 -0.33
N LEU A 5 -6.70 -6.20 -1.42
CA LEU A 5 -5.69 -5.13 -1.37
C LEU A 5 -6.21 -3.88 -0.64
N PHE A 6 -7.44 -3.47 -0.95
CA PHE A 6 -8.13 -2.38 -0.28
C PHE A 6 -8.30 -2.67 1.22
N GLY A 7 -8.78 -3.86 1.59
CA GLY A 7 -8.96 -4.27 2.98
C GLY A 7 -7.65 -4.30 3.76
N LEU A 8 -6.58 -4.87 3.18
CA LEU A 8 -5.25 -4.88 3.79
C LEU A 8 -4.71 -3.46 3.96
N PHE A 9 -4.81 -2.61 2.94
CA PHE A 9 -4.39 -1.22 3.03
C PHE A 9 -5.16 -0.45 4.09
N ALA A 10 -6.49 -0.58 4.13
CA ALA A 10 -7.34 0.09 5.10
C ALA A 10 -7.04 -0.38 6.53
N LEU A 11 -6.79 -1.68 6.73
CA LEU A 11 -6.43 -2.25 8.02
C LEU A 11 -5.06 -1.76 8.48
N MET A 12 -4.02 -1.90 7.65
CA MET A 12 -2.67 -1.46 7.98
C MET A 12 -2.60 0.05 8.19
N GLY A 13 -3.17 0.84 7.27
CA GLY A 13 -3.26 2.28 7.37
C GLY A 13 -4.03 2.71 8.63
N GLY A 14 -5.17 2.08 8.90
CA GLY A 14 -5.97 2.29 10.10
C GLY A 14 -5.18 2.04 11.39
N CYS A 15 -4.45 0.93 11.48
CA CYS A 15 -3.57 0.62 12.61
C CYS A 15 -2.46 1.65 12.78
N LEU A 16 -1.87 2.14 11.68
CA LEU A 16 -0.81 3.15 11.72
C LEU A 16 -1.33 4.54 12.15
N LEU A 17 -2.62 4.83 11.96
CA LEU A 17 -3.24 6.07 12.45
C LEU A 17 -3.47 6.04 13.97
N ILE A 18 -3.49 4.87 14.63
CA ILE A 18 -3.66 4.76 16.08
C ILE A 18 -2.46 5.43 16.78
N GLY A 19 -2.74 6.32 17.73
CA GLY A 19 -1.72 7.08 18.47
C GLY A 19 -1.27 8.39 17.81
N LEU A 20 -1.72 8.71 16.59
CA LEU A 20 -1.49 10.02 15.97
C LEU A 20 -2.44 11.09 16.53
N SER A 21 -2.01 12.35 16.47
CA SER A 21 -2.83 13.50 16.86
C SER A 21 -4.03 13.67 15.91
N ARG A 22 -5.06 14.41 16.34
CA ARG A 22 -6.27 14.64 15.52
C ARG A 22 -5.96 15.33 14.18
N LYS A 23 -4.99 16.25 14.16
CA LYS A 23 -4.57 16.96 12.95
C LYS A 23 -3.84 16.02 11.99
N GLU A 24 -2.91 15.20 12.50
CA GLU A 24 -2.18 14.21 11.70
C GLU A 24 -3.12 13.15 11.14
N LYS A 25 -4.05 12.62 11.94
CA LYS A 25 -5.08 11.67 11.48
C LYS A 25 -5.90 12.24 10.33
N LYS A 26 -6.29 13.53 10.41
CA LYS A 26 -7.07 14.18 9.36
C LYS A 26 -6.27 14.31 8.05
N TRP A 27 -5.02 14.74 8.12
CA TRP A 27 -4.19 14.95 6.93
C TRP A 27 -3.66 13.64 6.36
N ILE A 28 -2.92 12.87 7.17
CA ILE A 28 -2.32 11.60 6.74
C ILE A 28 -3.44 10.63 6.38
N GLY A 29 -4.38 10.39 7.29
CA GLY A 29 -5.49 9.49 7.05
C GLY A 29 -6.42 9.95 5.93
N GLY A 30 -6.62 11.27 5.76
CA GLY A 30 -7.40 11.82 4.65
C GLY A 30 -6.75 11.53 3.28
N ILE A 31 -5.44 11.73 3.16
CA ILE A 31 -4.68 11.41 1.93
C ILE A 31 -4.76 9.90 1.67
N GLY A 32 -4.49 9.06 2.68
CA GLY A 32 -4.54 7.61 2.53
C GLY A 32 -5.93 7.10 2.17
N GLY A 33 -6.97 7.65 2.79
CA GLY A 33 -8.36 7.31 2.51
C GLY A 33 -8.78 7.73 1.09
N LEU A 34 -8.36 8.91 0.63
CA LEU A 34 -8.60 9.35 -0.75
C LEU A 34 -7.90 8.42 -1.75
N MET A 35 -6.64 8.06 -1.50
CA MET A 35 -5.88 7.14 -2.35
C MET A 35 -6.54 5.76 -2.42
N ALA A 36 -7.00 5.22 -1.29
CA ALA A 36 -7.71 3.94 -1.24
C ALA A 36 -9.05 3.99 -1.99
N LEU A 37 -9.78 5.10 -1.88
CA LEU A 37 -11.03 5.32 -2.58
C LEU A 37 -10.81 5.43 -4.10
N VAL A 38 -9.82 6.20 -4.53
CA VAL A 38 -9.45 6.31 -5.95
C VAL A 38 -9.04 4.95 -6.49
N PHE A 39 -8.21 4.20 -5.76
CA PHE A 39 -7.80 2.85 -6.14
C PHE A 39 -9.01 1.95 -6.39
N ILE A 40 -9.92 1.82 -5.41
CA ILE A 40 -11.02 0.87 -5.54
C ILE A 40 -12.03 1.31 -6.61
N VAL A 41 -12.41 2.59 -6.64
CA VAL A 41 -13.41 3.13 -7.59
C VAL A 41 -12.91 3.01 -9.02
N VAL A 42 -11.69 3.47 -9.31
CA VAL A 42 -11.16 3.42 -10.67
C VAL A 42 -10.91 1.97 -11.08
N SER A 43 -10.46 1.10 -10.18
CA SER A 43 -10.31 -0.32 -10.49
C SER A 43 -11.64 -0.98 -10.87
N GLN A 44 -12.74 -0.61 -10.19
CA GLN A 44 -14.07 -1.10 -10.59
C GLN A 44 -14.51 -0.54 -11.94
N ILE A 45 -14.25 0.74 -12.21
CA ILE A 45 -14.58 1.36 -13.51
C ILE A 45 -13.86 0.65 -14.65
N ILE A 46 -12.55 0.41 -14.52
CA ILE A 46 -11.75 -0.27 -15.55
C ILE A 46 -12.29 -1.68 -15.79
N LYS A 47 -12.57 -2.44 -14.72
CA LYS A 47 -13.15 -3.79 -14.85
C LYS A 47 -14.50 -3.82 -15.54
N LEU A 48 -15.34 -2.82 -15.32
CA LEU A 48 -16.63 -2.68 -16.01
C LEU A 48 -16.43 -2.35 -17.49
N GLN A 49 -15.48 -1.45 -17.81
CA GLN A 49 -15.18 -1.05 -19.18
C GLN A 49 -14.55 -2.18 -20.01
N THR A 50 -13.72 -3.01 -19.39
CA THR A 50 -13.02 -4.11 -20.07
C THR A 50 -13.82 -5.40 -20.10
N GLY A 51 -15.02 -5.45 -19.51
CA GLY A 51 -15.81 -6.68 -19.45
C GLY A 51 -15.20 -7.76 -18.55
N PHE A 52 -14.35 -7.39 -17.58
CA PHE A 52 -13.63 -8.31 -16.68
C PHE A 52 -14.54 -9.28 -15.91
N TYR A 53 -15.81 -8.93 -15.71
CA TYR A 53 -16.79 -9.75 -15.01
C TYR A 53 -17.54 -10.74 -15.92
N GLY A 54 -17.37 -10.65 -17.23
CA GLY A 54 -17.98 -11.52 -18.23
C GLY A 54 -17.00 -12.60 -18.70
N GLU A 55 -16.58 -12.49 -19.97
CA GLU A 55 -15.58 -13.41 -20.53
C GLU A 55 -14.18 -13.00 -20.06
N TRP A 56 -13.58 -13.88 -19.25
CA TRP A 56 -12.19 -13.72 -18.87
C TRP A 56 -11.30 -13.92 -20.10
N SER A 57 -10.44 -12.93 -20.37
CA SER A 57 -9.36 -13.04 -21.34
C SER A 57 -8.06 -12.46 -20.76
N GLN A 58 -6.93 -12.90 -21.28
CA GLN A 58 -5.63 -12.41 -20.87
C GLN A 58 -5.52 -10.89 -21.07
N GLU A 59 -5.94 -10.37 -22.23
CA GLU A 59 -5.92 -8.93 -22.54
C GLU A 59 -6.72 -8.08 -21.53
N VAL A 60 -7.88 -8.61 -21.10
CA VAL A 60 -8.74 -7.97 -20.12
C VAL A 60 -8.09 -7.96 -18.73
N SER A 61 -7.40 -9.05 -18.37
CA SER A 61 -6.63 -9.14 -17.13
C SER A 61 -5.45 -8.18 -17.09
N GLU A 62 -4.67 -8.12 -18.17
CA GLU A 62 -3.49 -7.25 -18.28
C GLU A 62 -3.88 -5.76 -18.21
N THR A 63 -4.98 -5.36 -18.85
CA THR A 63 -5.50 -3.99 -18.81
C THR A 63 -5.82 -3.56 -17.38
N VAL A 64 -6.42 -4.43 -16.58
CA VAL A 64 -6.68 -4.16 -15.15
C VAL A 64 -5.35 -4.15 -14.37
N GLY A 65 -4.42 -5.05 -14.70
CA GLY A 65 -3.08 -5.12 -14.09
C GLY A 65 -2.28 -3.83 -14.24
N GLN A 66 -2.35 -3.17 -15.40
CA GLN A 66 -1.69 -1.89 -15.68
C GLN A 66 -2.14 -0.77 -14.75
N TRP A 67 -3.34 -0.87 -14.17
CA TRP A 67 -3.82 0.05 -13.13
C TRP A 67 -3.45 -0.42 -11.72
N VAL A 68 -3.69 -1.70 -11.42
CA VAL A 68 -3.56 -2.24 -10.06
C VAL A 68 -2.11 -2.25 -9.59
N VAL A 69 -1.15 -2.60 -10.45
CA VAL A 69 0.27 -2.72 -10.10
C VAL A 69 0.89 -1.37 -9.70
N PRO A 70 0.78 -0.29 -10.50
CA PRO A 70 1.25 1.04 -10.10
C PRO A 70 0.55 1.56 -8.84
N CYS A 71 -0.76 1.34 -8.72
CA CYS A 71 -1.50 1.76 -7.52
C CYS A 71 -1.00 1.02 -6.27
N PHE A 72 -0.70 -0.27 -6.36
CA PHE A 72 -0.12 -1.04 -5.27
C PHE A 72 1.22 -0.46 -4.82
N LEU A 73 2.10 -0.09 -5.76
CA LEU A 73 3.37 0.58 -5.45
C LEU A 73 3.15 1.90 -4.72
N VAL A 74 2.25 2.75 -5.22
CA VAL A 74 1.97 4.06 -4.62
C VAL A 74 1.40 3.90 -3.20
N LEU A 75 0.44 3.00 -2.99
CA LEU A 75 -0.12 2.69 -1.67
C LEU A 75 0.95 2.09 -0.74
N GLY A 76 1.82 1.23 -1.27
CA GLY A 76 2.92 0.62 -0.54
C GLY A 76 3.97 1.64 -0.06
N ILE A 77 4.36 2.59 -0.91
CA ILE A 77 5.26 3.70 -0.57
C ILE A 77 4.62 4.60 0.47
N TYR A 78 3.32 4.89 0.34
CA TYR A 78 2.59 5.67 1.32
C TYR A 78 2.61 5.02 2.72
N LEU A 79 2.34 3.71 2.81
CA LEU A 79 2.42 2.97 4.07
C LEU A 79 3.84 2.95 4.64
N LEU A 80 4.86 2.76 3.80
CA LEU A 80 6.26 2.84 4.21
C LEU A 80 6.58 4.24 4.80
N GLY A 81 6.11 5.30 4.15
CA GLY A 81 6.24 6.67 4.65
C GLY A 81 5.56 6.87 6.01
N MET A 82 4.37 6.30 6.22
CA MET A 82 3.69 6.33 7.52
C MET A 82 4.46 5.59 8.62
N ILE A 83 5.03 4.42 8.30
CA ILE A 83 5.84 3.63 9.24
C ILE A 83 7.05 4.45 9.67
N ASN A 84 7.84 4.94 8.71
CA ASN A 84 9.03 5.75 8.97
C ASN A 84 8.69 7.02 9.76
N TYR A 85 7.61 7.72 9.37
CA TYR A 85 7.14 8.90 10.08
C TYR A 85 6.90 8.62 11.58
N ARG A 86 6.28 7.48 11.91
CA ARG A 86 6.00 7.09 13.29
C ARG A 86 7.27 6.77 14.07
N TRP A 87 8.21 6.02 13.48
CA TRP A 87 9.48 5.68 14.13
C TRP A 87 10.37 6.90 14.33
N ILE A 88 10.50 7.76 13.32
CA ILE A 88 11.26 9.01 13.41
C ILE A 88 10.66 9.91 14.50
N LYS A 89 9.34 10.10 14.52
CA LYS A 89 8.67 10.89 15.55
C LYS A 89 8.89 10.32 16.95
N ALA A 90 8.90 8.99 17.10
CA ALA A 90 9.23 8.35 18.37
C ALA A 90 10.69 8.57 18.77
N ALA A 91 11.62 8.48 17.82
CA ALA A 91 13.06 8.63 18.05
C ALA A 91 13.45 10.07 18.42
N LEU A 92 12.78 11.09 17.86
CA LEU A 92 13.08 12.50 18.13
C LEU A 92 12.90 12.90 19.60
N ASN A 93 12.11 12.16 20.38
CA ASN A 93 11.80 12.46 21.78
C ASN A 93 12.60 11.62 22.79
N LYS A 94 13.70 10.98 22.35
CA LYS A 94 14.48 10.05 23.17
C LYS A 94 15.95 10.46 23.25
N GLU A 95 16.63 9.94 24.27
CA GLU A 95 18.08 10.11 24.47
C GLU A 95 18.88 9.59 23.26
N LEU A 96 20.10 10.11 23.09
CA LEU A 96 20.91 9.91 21.89
C LEU A 96 21.07 8.42 21.51
N TRP A 97 21.37 7.57 22.47
CA TRP A 97 21.61 6.13 22.23
C TRP A 97 20.32 5.40 21.80
N VAL A 98 19.21 5.67 22.49
CA VAL A 98 17.88 5.11 22.16
C VAL A 98 17.39 5.63 20.81
N LYS A 99 17.67 6.89 20.48
CA LYS A 99 17.36 7.48 19.18
C LYS A 99 18.04 6.73 18.04
N TRP A 100 19.34 6.44 18.15
CA TRP A 100 20.07 5.67 17.15
C TRP A 100 19.56 4.24 17.03
N LEU A 101 19.22 3.59 18.15
CA LEU A 101 18.62 2.26 18.15
C LEU A 101 17.28 2.25 17.38
N LEU A 102 16.41 3.22 17.66
CA LEU A 102 15.10 3.35 17.00
C LEU A 102 15.24 3.61 15.49
N LEU A 103 16.18 4.44 15.08
CA LEU A 103 16.46 4.69 13.66
C LEU A 103 17.04 3.46 12.97
N GLY A 104 17.95 2.72 13.61
CA GLY A 104 18.48 1.47 13.06
C GLY A 104 17.39 0.41 12.88
N LEU A 105 16.47 0.32 13.83
CA LEU A 105 15.33 -0.60 13.77
C LEU A 105 14.31 -0.17 12.70
N ASP A 106 14.07 1.13 12.51
CA ASP A 106 13.23 1.67 11.43
C ASP A 106 13.78 1.30 10.03
N ILE A 107 15.10 1.41 9.84
CA ILE A 107 15.77 0.97 8.61
C ILE A 107 15.59 -0.53 8.40
N LEU A 108 15.80 -1.34 9.44
CA LEU A 108 15.62 -2.79 9.36
C LEU A 108 14.17 -3.16 8.99
N PHE A 109 13.18 -2.54 9.64
CA PHE A 109 11.77 -2.75 9.31
C PHE A 109 11.44 -2.30 7.89
N SER A 110 12.01 -1.21 7.43
CA SER A 110 11.84 -0.74 6.04
C SER A 110 12.40 -1.74 5.04
N LEU A 111 13.57 -2.34 5.30
CA LEU A 111 14.14 -3.39 4.44
C LEU A 111 13.25 -4.64 4.41
N VAL A 112 12.78 -5.10 5.56
CA VAL A 112 11.85 -6.25 5.65
C VAL A 112 10.54 -5.93 4.92
N TYR A 113 10.02 -4.71 5.07
CA TYR A 113 8.82 -4.26 4.38
C TYR A 113 8.99 -4.23 2.87
N ILE A 114 10.13 -3.73 2.36
CA ILE A 114 10.41 -3.71 0.92
C ILE A 114 10.55 -5.13 0.39
N TRP A 115 11.22 -6.03 1.11
CA TRP A 115 11.37 -7.41 0.70
C TRP A 115 10.02 -8.15 0.65
N PHE A 116 9.24 -8.08 1.73
CA PHE A 116 7.92 -8.70 1.80
C PHE A 116 6.93 -8.04 0.82
N GLY A 117 6.95 -6.71 0.73
CA GLY A 117 6.14 -5.94 -0.21
C GLY A 117 6.48 -6.25 -1.66
N GLY A 118 7.75 -6.47 -1.99
CA GLY A 118 8.20 -6.93 -3.30
C GLY A 118 7.68 -8.34 -3.63
N PHE A 119 7.67 -9.25 -2.65
CA PHE A 119 7.05 -10.57 -2.81
C PHE A 119 5.54 -10.49 -3.04
N VAL A 120 4.81 -9.66 -2.29
CA VAL A 120 3.37 -9.45 -2.51
C VAL A 120 3.12 -8.79 -3.87
N LEU A 121 3.94 -7.81 -4.26
CA LEU A 121 3.89 -7.19 -5.58
C LEU A 121 4.08 -8.23 -6.70
N PHE A 122 4.99 -9.18 -6.53
CA PHE A 122 5.17 -10.28 -7.47
C PHE A 122 3.89 -11.12 -7.61
N ILE A 123 3.23 -11.47 -6.50
CA ILE A 123 1.95 -12.20 -6.53
C ILE A 123 0.87 -11.38 -7.24
N VAL A 124 0.77 -10.08 -6.94
CA VAL A 124 -0.19 -9.17 -7.58
C VAL A 124 0.08 -9.11 -9.09
N ALA A 125 1.31 -8.84 -9.49
CA ALA A 125 1.70 -8.79 -10.90
C ALA A 125 1.40 -10.11 -11.62
N PHE A 126 1.77 -11.24 -11.04
CA PHE A 126 1.51 -12.56 -11.60
C PHE A 126 0.01 -12.85 -11.78
N THR A 127 -0.84 -12.32 -10.89
CA THR A 127 -2.28 -12.52 -10.99
C THR A 127 -2.89 -11.80 -12.20
N TYR A 128 -2.32 -10.68 -12.63
CA TYR A 128 -2.84 -9.90 -13.76
C TYR A 128 -2.08 -10.13 -15.07
N PHE A 129 -0.80 -10.47 -14.99
CA PHE A 129 0.11 -10.72 -16.11
C PHE A 129 0.61 -12.18 -16.08
N PRO A 130 -0.22 -13.16 -16.47
CA PRO A 130 0.20 -14.56 -16.52
C PRO A 130 1.29 -14.75 -17.58
N PHE A 131 2.38 -15.44 -17.24
CA PHE A 131 3.53 -15.68 -18.13
C PHE A 131 3.29 -16.75 -19.21
N ALA A 132 2.11 -17.37 -19.24
CA ALA A 132 1.75 -18.40 -20.22
C ALA A 132 0.32 -18.14 -20.76
N PRO A 133 0.10 -18.32 -22.08
CA PRO A 133 -1.22 -18.21 -22.72
C PRO A 133 -2.17 -19.35 -22.31
#